data_AF-A0A6M2B5V6-F1
#
_entry.id   AF-A0A6M2B5V6-F1
#
_cell.length_a   1.000
_cell.length_b   1.000
_cell.length_c   1.000
_cell.angle_alpha   90.00
_cell.angle_beta   90.00
_cell.angle_gamma   90.00
#
_symmetry.space_group_name_H-M   'P 1'
#
loop_
_entity.id
_entity.type
_entity.pdbx_description
1 polymer ?
#
loop_
_entity_poly.entity_id
_entity_poly.type
_entity_poly.pdbx_seq_one_letter_code
_entity_poly.pdbx_strand_id
1 'polypeptide(L)'
;MKKLILLSGVLIFSLTSLNGCAVTPPPVQTSMQPEKLAVLPIHNPPQVIYRIDKNRYLTLEDYSNCDDGSIYYHNDNKKIKTKLWFLSKGTMNYRGKFIWAAKNDNMLAIPLVSGDNDACGDPLRGCAYSILSASNDGGKTFRDIKFGASDRSASKDYTIVISDDAIYIKSINYNANKYTNNTDGTFIQPREILINEIFYKKLLAMGIPDDALDKSNLLDVNGSLLSSKYSYTNEKISELGNKVSTLYYNIRDNIPQDTIPKLMLSPHSTTQFTCNSTRLPTQLKNQG
;
A
#
# COMPACT_ATOMS: atom_id res chain seq x y z
N MET A 1 66.22 -9.02 -48.63
CA MET A 1 65.75 -8.74 -50.01
C MET A 1 64.25 -8.48 -49.99
N LYS A 2 63.84 -7.31 -50.52
CA LYS A 2 62.59 -6.95 -51.22
C LYS A 2 61.22 -7.42 -50.70
N LYS A 3 60.49 -6.46 -50.09
CA LYS A 3 59.18 -5.85 -50.46
C LYS A 3 58.30 -6.44 -51.59
N LEU A 4 57.00 -6.10 -51.49
CA LEU A 4 55.95 -5.83 -52.54
C LEU A 4 55.13 -7.09 -53.02
N ILE A 5 53.81 -7.12 -53.34
CA ILE A 5 52.67 -6.17 -53.52
C ILE A 5 51.34 -6.96 -53.37
N LEU A 6 50.28 -6.25 -52.97
CA LEU A 6 48.86 -6.40 -53.34
C LEU A 6 48.62 -6.89 -54.80
N LEU A 7 47.51 -7.61 -55.05
CA LEU A 7 46.68 -7.36 -56.24
C LEU A 7 45.24 -7.89 -56.05
N SER A 8 44.33 -6.94 -56.23
CA SER A 8 42.89 -7.03 -56.45
C SER A 8 42.51 -7.92 -57.63
N GLY A 9 41.40 -8.66 -57.51
CA GLY A 9 40.75 -9.37 -58.62
C GLY A 9 39.24 -9.45 -58.42
N VAL A 10 38.52 -8.68 -59.23
CA VAL A 10 37.06 -8.52 -59.29
C VAL A 10 36.48 -9.46 -60.35
N LEU A 11 35.31 -10.05 -60.04
CA LEU A 11 34.20 -10.58 -60.87
C LEU A 11 34.49 -11.25 -62.26
N ILE A 12 33.77 -12.33 -62.56
CA ILE A 12 32.55 -12.34 -63.42
C ILE A 12 32.03 -13.79 -63.61
N PHE A 13 30.70 -13.89 -63.59
CA PHE A 13 29.80 -15.03 -63.85
C PHE A 13 30.06 -15.86 -65.12
N SER A 14 29.75 -17.17 -65.05
CA SER A 14 28.94 -17.82 -66.09
C SER A 14 28.26 -19.10 -65.63
N LEU A 15 27.03 -19.24 -66.15
CA LEU A 15 25.97 -20.19 -65.80
C LEU A 15 26.23 -21.62 -66.28
N THR A 16 25.74 -22.60 -65.52
CA THR A 16 25.07 -23.79 -66.08
C THR A 16 23.88 -24.20 -65.21
N SER A 17 22.75 -24.39 -65.88
CA SER A 17 21.42 -24.73 -65.40
C SER A 17 21.23 -26.23 -65.17
N LEU A 18 20.48 -26.64 -64.14
CA LEU A 18 19.59 -27.81 -64.19
C LEU A 18 18.37 -27.63 -63.28
N ASN A 19 17.20 -27.91 -63.86
CA ASN A 19 15.87 -27.79 -63.29
C ASN A 19 15.60 -28.84 -62.21
N GLY A 20 14.91 -28.42 -61.14
CA GLY A 20 14.22 -29.31 -60.21
C GLY A 20 12.98 -28.60 -59.67
N CYS A 21 11.80 -29.05 -60.07
CA CYS A 21 10.52 -28.52 -59.60
C CYS A 21 10.37 -28.78 -58.09
N ALA A 22 10.43 -27.72 -57.28
CA ALA A 22 10.05 -27.78 -55.88
C ALA A 22 8.61 -27.24 -55.71
N VAL A 23 7.75 -28.12 -55.21
CA VAL A 23 6.35 -27.89 -54.89
C VAL A 23 6.22 -26.67 -53.96
N THR A 24 5.42 -25.69 -54.37
CA THR A 24 5.07 -24.54 -53.53
C THR A 24 4.31 -25.02 -52.28
N PRO A 25 4.68 -24.59 -51.06
CA PRO A 25 3.89 -24.89 -49.87
C PRO A 25 2.48 -24.25 -49.99
N PRO A 26 1.44 -24.88 -49.43
CA PRO A 26 0.08 -24.37 -49.51
C PRO A 26 -0.03 -22.97 -48.87
N PRO A 27 -0.94 -22.12 -49.37
CA PRO A 27 -1.11 -20.76 -48.86
C PRO A 27 -1.46 -20.79 -47.38
N VAL A 28 -0.69 -20.02 -46.60
CA VAL A 28 -0.89 -19.76 -45.18
C VAL A 28 -2.34 -19.31 -45.00
N GLN A 29 -3.12 -20.11 -44.25
CA GLN A 29 -4.44 -19.70 -43.79
C GLN A 29 -4.29 -18.42 -42.97
N THR A 30 -4.81 -17.31 -43.50
CA THR A 30 -5.03 -16.09 -42.75
C THR A 30 -5.95 -16.43 -41.58
N SER A 31 -5.36 -16.64 -40.41
CA SER A 31 -6.08 -16.70 -39.14
C SER A 31 -6.86 -15.40 -39.01
N MET A 32 -8.16 -15.45 -39.28
CA MET A 32 -9.11 -14.45 -38.83
C MET A 32 -9.03 -14.41 -37.30
N GLN A 33 -8.20 -13.52 -36.74
CA GLN A 33 -8.42 -13.08 -35.38
C GLN A 33 -9.81 -12.45 -35.36
N PRO A 34 -10.73 -12.89 -34.49
CA PRO A 34 -11.89 -12.07 -34.19
C PRO A 34 -11.31 -10.74 -33.71
N GLU A 35 -11.65 -9.66 -34.41
CA GLU A 35 -11.48 -8.32 -33.90
C GLU A 35 -12.26 -8.29 -32.58
N LYS A 36 -11.56 -8.48 -31.46
CA LYS A 36 -12.11 -8.29 -30.14
C LYS A 36 -12.46 -6.81 -30.11
N LEU A 37 -13.71 -6.48 -30.44
CA LEU A 37 -14.26 -5.16 -30.19
C LEU A 37 -13.87 -4.85 -28.75
N ALA A 38 -12.97 -3.88 -28.58
CA ALA A 38 -12.67 -3.34 -27.28
C ALA A 38 -13.93 -2.58 -26.88
N VAL A 39 -14.90 -3.29 -26.29
CA VAL A 39 -16.02 -2.66 -25.61
C VAL A 39 -15.37 -1.84 -24.52
N LEU A 40 -15.29 -0.53 -24.73
CA LEU A 40 -14.88 0.39 -23.69
C LEU A 40 -15.83 0.12 -22.50
N PRO A 41 -15.33 -0.19 -21.30
CA PRO A 41 -16.20 -0.41 -20.17
C PRO A 41 -17.08 0.82 -19.99
N ILE A 42 -18.41 0.63 -20.09
CA ILE A 42 -19.36 1.69 -19.83
C ILE A 42 -19.38 1.85 -18.31
N HIS A 43 -18.78 2.93 -17.85
CA HIS A 43 -18.76 3.28 -16.44
C HIS A 43 -20.04 4.01 -16.06
N ASN A 44 -20.58 3.65 -14.90
CA ASN A 44 -21.73 4.33 -14.33
C ASN A 44 -21.36 5.76 -13.86
N PRO A 45 -22.35 6.68 -13.77
CA PRO A 45 -22.12 8.01 -13.23
C PRO A 45 -21.55 7.99 -11.81
N PRO A 46 -20.65 8.93 -11.45
CA PRO A 46 -20.13 9.05 -10.08
C PRO A 46 -21.21 9.01 -9.00
N GLN A 47 -20.98 8.23 -7.95
CA GLN A 47 -21.86 8.16 -6.77
C GLN A 47 -21.14 8.66 -5.54
N VAL A 48 -21.77 9.54 -4.76
CA VAL A 48 -21.26 9.87 -3.41
C VAL A 48 -21.52 8.68 -2.50
N ILE A 49 -20.45 8.03 -2.03
CA ILE A 49 -20.51 6.84 -1.17
C ILE A 49 -20.30 7.15 0.31
N TYR A 50 -19.75 8.32 0.62
CA TYR A 50 -19.58 8.81 1.98
C TYR A 50 -19.43 10.32 2.00
N ARG A 51 -19.96 10.96 3.04
CA ARG A 51 -19.91 12.40 3.19
C ARG A 51 -19.36 12.74 4.57
N ILE A 52 -18.23 13.45 4.59
CA ILE A 52 -17.60 13.96 5.82
C ILE A 52 -18.38 15.20 6.26
N ASP A 53 -18.63 16.12 5.32
CA ASP A 53 -19.48 17.30 5.51
C ASP A 53 -20.03 17.81 4.17
N LYS A 54 -20.55 19.04 4.14
CA LYS A 54 -21.11 19.66 2.93
C LYS A 54 -20.15 19.62 1.73
N ASN A 55 -18.87 19.93 1.94
CA ASN A 55 -17.90 20.15 0.86
C ASN A 55 -16.90 19.00 0.71
N ARG A 56 -16.76 18.15 1.73
CA ARG A 56 -15.83 17.01 1.75
C ARG A 56 -16.56 15.68 1.67
N TYR A 57 -16.29 14.89 0.64
CA TYR A 57 -16.97 13.62 0.41
C TYR A 57 -16.15 12.66 -0.43
N LEU A 58 -16.55 11.39 -0.45
CA LEU A 58 -15.97 10.35 -1.29
C LEU A 58 -16.94 9.94 -2.38
N THR A 59 -16.42 9.69 -3.58
CA THR A 59 -17.18 9.12 -4.69
C THR A 59 -16.64 7.77 -5.12
N LEU A 60 -17.54 6.92 -5.63
CA LEU A 60 -17.23 5.78 -6.46
C LEU A 60 -17.39 6.20 -7.93
N GLU A 61 -16.33 6.04 -8.72
CA GLU A 61 -16.26 6.39 -10.13
C GLU A 61 -15.64 5.24 -10.92
N ASP A 62 -15.72 5.30 -12.26
CA ASP A 62 -15.13 4.30 -13.16
C ASP A 62 -15.57 2.85 -12.84
N TYR A 63 -16.84 2.66 -12.45
CA TYR A 63 -17.35 1.39 -11.94
C TYR A 63 -18.48 0.81 -12.79
N SER A 64 -18.57 -0.51 -12.84
CA SER A 64 -19.66 -1.25 -13.49
C SER A 64 -20.64 -1.87 -12.49
N ASN A 65 -20.18 -2.13 -11.26
CA ASN A 65 -20.90 -2.54 -10.07
C ASN A 65 -20.26 -1.89 -8.82
N CYS A 66 -20.90 -2.03 -7.65
CA CYS A 66 -20.41 -1.39 -6.43
C CYS A 66 -19.03 -1.87 -5.96
N ASP A 67 -18.58 -3.02 -6.46
CA ASP A 67 -17.36 -3.68 -6.05
C ASP A 67 -16.20 -3.45 -7.04
N ASP A 68 -16.39 -2.80 -8.20
CA ASP A 68 -15.34 -2.65 -9.23
C ASP A 68 -15.14 -1.21 -9.72
N GLY A 69 -14.71 -0.32 -8.84
CA GLY A 69 -14.47 1.08 -9.18
C GLY A 69 -13.24 1.70 -8.54
N SER A 70 -13.06 2.97 -8.86
CA SER A 70 -12.06 3.85 -8.27
C SER A 70 -12.73 4.78 -7.26
N ILE A 71 -12.12 4.93 -6.09
CA ILE A 71 -12.61 5.84 -5.06
C ILE A 71 -11.87 7.17 -5.17
N TYR A 72 -12.62 8.28 -5.15
CA TYR A 72 -12.06 9.63 -5.17
C TYR A 72 -12.48 10.39 -3.92
N TYR A 73 -11.54 11.13 -3.33
CA TYR A 73 -11.84 12.18 -2.36
C TYR A 73 -12.08 13.51 -3.08
N HIS A 74 -13.09 14.24 -2.62
CA HIS A 74 -13.45 15.57 -3.11
C HIS A 74 -13.44 16.60 -1.98
N ASN A 75 -12.98 17.81 -2.29
CA ASN A 75 -13.18 19.01 -1.49
C ASN A 75 -13.59 20.17 -2.40
N ASP A 76 -14.87 20.50 -2.41
CA ASP A 76 -15.40 21.53 -3.33
C ASP A 76 -14.85 22.93 -3.02
N ASN A 77 -14.71 23.27 -1.73
CA ASN A 77 -14.17 24.57 -1.31
C ASN A 77 -12.74 24.78 -1.82
N LYS A 78 -11.93 23.72 -1.79
CA LYS A 78 -10.53 23.75 -2.22
C LYS A 78 -10.33 23.31 -3.67
N LYS A 79 -11.40 22.93 -4.39
CA LYS A 79 -11.36 22.36 -5.75
C LYS A 79 -10.41 21.16 -5.86
N ILE A 80 -10.40 20.29 -4.85
CA ILE A 80 -9.56 19.09 -4.82
C ILE A 80 -10.39 17.89 -5.28
N LYS A 81 -9.81 17.10 -6.19
CA LYS A 81 -10.24 15.74 -6.52
C LYS A 81 -9.01 14.84 -6.52
N THR A 82 -8.96 13.87 -5.63
CA THR A 82 -7.80 12.99 -5.44
C THR A 82 -8.24 11.54 -5.54
N LYS A 83 -7.65 10.79 -6.47
CA LYS A 83 -7.87 9.35 -6.57
C LYS A 83 -7.19 8.67 -5.38
N LEU A 84 -7.95 7.87 -4.65
CA LEU A 84 -7.41 7.03 -3.60
C LEU A 84 -6.87 5.74 -4.25
N TRP A 85 -5.67 5.31 -3.86
CA TRP A 85 -4.89 4.28 -4.57
C TRP A 85 -5.36 2.82 -4.31
N PHE A 86 -6.66 2.62 -4.09
CA PHE A 86 -7.27 1.31 -3.83
C PHE A 86 -8.57 1.15 -4.62
N LEU A 87 -8.83 -0.07 -5.07
CA LEU A 87 -10.06 -0.45 -5.78
C LEU A 87 -11.22 -0.55 -4.77
N SER A 88 -12.45 -0.34 -5.26
CA SER A 88 -13.66 -0.46 -4.43
C SER A 88 -14.00 -1.88 -4.00
N LYS A 89 -13.27 -2.91 -4.48
CA LYS A 89 -13.44 -4.31 -4.05
C LYS A 89 -13.24 -4.45 -2.56
N GLY A 90 -14.32 -4.42 -1.79
CA GLY A 90 -14.35 -4.85 -0.39
C GLY A 90 -13.38 -4.13 0.57
N THR A 91 -12.85 -2.95 0.22
CA THR A 91 -11.82 -2.27 1.03
C THR A 91 -12.37 -1.30 2.08
N MET A 92 -13.64 -0.90 2.00
CA MET A 92 -14.25 0.07 2.93
C MET A 92 -15.05 -0.60 4.05
N ASN A 93 -14.49 -1.66 4.64
CA ASN A 93 -15.19 -2.49 5.63
C ASN A 93 -14.84 -2.17 7.09
N TYR A 94 -14.34 -0.98 7.43
CA TYR A 94 -14.07 -0.68 8.83
C TYR A 94 -15.36 -0.68 9.68
N ARG A 95 -15.36 -1.39 10.82
CA ARG A 95 -16.49 -1.50 11.76
C ARG A 95 -16.15 -1.04 13.18
N GLY A 96 -14.94 -0.55 13.40
CA GLY A 96 -14.52 0.03 14.67
C GLY A 96 -15.08 1.43 14.91
N LYS A 97 -14.63 2.04 16.00
CA LYS A 97 -14.99 3.42 16.34
C LYS A 97 -14.10 4.37 15.56
N PHE A 98 -14.69 5.24 14.75
CA PHE A 98 -13.98 6.26 14.01
C PHE A 98 -14.44 7.64 14.46
N ILE A 99 -13.53 8.41 15.05
CA ILE A 99 -13.81 9.70 15.67
C ILE A 99 -13.06 10.80 14.92
N TRP A 100 -13.82 11.66 14.25
CA TRP A 100 -13.27 12.84 13.59
C TRP A 100 -13.37 14.05 14.53
N ALA A 101 -12.29 14.34 15.26
CA ALA A 101 -12.21 15.47 16.18
C ALA A 101 -11.38 16.65 15.64
N ALA A 102 -10.72 16.50 14.49
CA ALA A 102 -10.03 17.58 13.81
C ALA A 102 -11.02 18.67 13.40
N LYS A 103 -10.69 19.92 13.75
CA LYS A 103 -11.39 21.14 13.36
C LYS A 103 -10.82 21.74 12.08
N ASN A 104 -9.55 21.44 11.77
CA ASN A 104 -8.95 21.88 10.53
C ASN A 104 -9.37 21.01 9.34
N ASP A 105 -9.34 21.60 8.15
CA ASP A 105 -9.67 20.92 6.90
C ASP A 105 -8.51 20.12 6.32
N ASN A 106 -7.37 20.07 7.01
CA ASN A 106 -6.13 19.50 6.49
C ASN A 106 -5.97 18.04 6.89
N MET A 107 -6.33 17.71 8.13
CA MET A 107 -6.27 16.35 8.64
C MET A 107 -7.49 15.56 8.15
N LEU A 108 -7.23 14.51 7.38
CA LEU A 108 -8.22 13.56 6.92
C LEU A 108 -7.69 12.15 7.14
N ALA A 109 -8.57 11.19 7.42
CA ALA A 109 -8.18 9.79 7.32
C ALA A 109 -9.39 8.93 6.94
N ILE A 110 -9.13 7.85 6.20
CA ILE A 110 -10.16 6.94 5.71
C ILE A 110 -9.71 5.52 6.07
N PRO A 111 -10.38 4.85 7.01
CA PRO A 111 -10.02 3.51 7.42
C PRO A 111 -10.51 2.49 6.41
N LEU A 112 -9.60 1.61 5.99
CA LEU A 112 -9.81 0.61 4.96
C LEU A 112 -9.40 -0.74 5.54
N VAL A 113 -10.29 -1.70 5.39
CA VAL A 113 -10.17 -3.05 5.92
C VAL A 113 -10.74 -4.00 4.89
N SER A 114 -10.11 -5.15 4.71
CA SER A 114 -10.60 -6.24 3.87
C SER A 114 -11.98 -6.75 4.32
N GLY A 115 -12.79 -7.20 3.36
CA GLY A 115 -14.04 -7.90 3.63
C GLY A 115 -13.81 -9.37 4.04
N ASP A 116 -14.83 -9.99 4.61
CA ASP A 116 -14.78 -11.36 5.17
C ASP A 116 -14.57 -12.46 4.09
N ASN A 117 -14.77 -12.14 2.80
CA ASN A 117 -14.73 -13.08 1.67
C ASN A 117 -13.86 -12.59 0.50
N ASP A 118 -13.08 -11.53 0.69
CA ASP A 118 -12.17 -11.07 -0.36
C ASP A 118 -11.01 -12.07 -0.46
N ALA A 119 -11.12 -13.01 -1.40
CA ALA A 119 -10.00 -13.82 -1.81
C ALA A 119 -8.83 -12.85 -2.06
N CYS A 120 -7.70 -13.08 -1.39
CA CYS A 120 -6.50 -12.26 -1.52
C CYS A 120 -6.08 -12.23 -2.99
N GLY A 121 -6.62 -11.26 -3.73
CA GLY A 121 -6.72 -11.32 -5.18
C GLY A 121 -5.75 -10.36 -5.87
N ASP A 122 -4.93 -9.63 -5.12
CA ASP A 122 -3.84 -8.82 -5.64
C ASP A 122 -2.48 -9.44 -5.29
N PRO A 123 -1.79 -10.07 -6.26
CA PRO A 123 -0.43 -10.57 -6.08
C PRO A 123 0.60 -9.47 -5.73
N LEU A 124 0.31 -8.19 -6.05
CA LEU A 124 1.23 -7.08 -5.79
C LEU A 124 1.21 -6.59 -4.34
N ARG A 125 0.18 -6.94 -3.56
CA ARG A 125 0.00 -6.37 -2.19
C ARG A 125 -0.38 -7.36 -1.09
N GLY A 126 -0.57 -8.64 -1.41
CA GLY A 126 -0.99 -9.64 -0.44
C GLY A 126 -2.37 -9.31 0.15
N CYS A 127 -2.89 -10.15 1.04
CA CYS A 127 -4.11 -9.84 1.78
C CYS A 127 -3.94 -8.47 2.43
N ALA A 128 -4.69 -7.45 1.98
CA ALA A 128 -4.44 -6.08 2.36
C ALA A 128 -4.54 -5.96 3.89
N TYR A 129 -3.40 -5.71 4.54
CA TYR A 129 -3.33 -5.21 5.89
C TYR A 129 -4.34 -4.07 6.05
N SER A 130 -4.99 -3.95 7.20
CA SER A 130 -5.84 -2.79 7.42
C SER A 130 -5.02 -1.50 7.29
N ILE A 131 -5.48 -0.60 6.43
CA ILE A 131 -4.80 0.64 6.06
C ILE A 131 -5.68 1.80 6.47
N LEU A 132 -5.07 2.80 7.09
CA LEU A 132 -5.67 4.11 7.26
C LEU A 132 -5.02 5.03 6.22
N SER A 133 -5.78 5.40 5.18
CA SER A 133 -5.32 6.34 4.17
C SER A 133 -5.49 7.75 4.73
N ALA A 134 -4.38 8.41 5.08
CA ALA A 134 -4.35 9.65 5.83
C ALA A 134 -3.77 10.80 5.01
N SER A 135 -4.26 12.01 5.26
CA SER A 135 -3.79 13.24 4.64
C SER A 135 -3.64 14.32 5.71
N ASN A 136 -2.65 15.18 5.51
CA ASN A 136 -2.38 16.37 6.34
C ASN A 136 -2.34 17.66 5.50
N ASP A 137 -2.70 17.59 4.21
CA ASP A 137 -2.64 18.69 3.25
C ASP A 137 -4.03 19.05 2.67
N GLY A 138 -5.08 18.56 3.34
CA GLY A 138 -6.48 18.77 2.94
C GLY A 138 -6.97 17.83 1.85
N GLY A 139 -6.24 16.73 1.64
CA GLY A 139 -6.58 15.65 0.73
C GLY A 139 -5.98 15.82 -0.67
N LYS A 140 -4.94 16.64 -0.83
CA LYS A 140 -4.18 16.70 -2.09
C LYS A 140 -3.33 15.45 -2.25
N THR A 141 -2.76 14.95 -1.15
CA THR A 141 -2.04 13.69 -1.09
C THR A 141 -2.52 12.84 0.07
N PHE A 142 -2.44 11.51 -0.11
CA PHE A 142 -2.75 10.54 0.91
C PHE A 142 -1.58 9.58 1.10
N ARG A 143 -1.34 9.17 2.34
CA ARG A 143 -0.31 8.21 2.74
C ARG A 143 -0.92 7.14 3.63
N ASP A 144 -0.40 5.93 3.51
CA ASP A 144 -0.98 4.77 4.18
C ASP A 144 -0.32 4.51 5.54
N ILE A 145 -1.15 4.42 6.57
CA ILE A 145 -0.75 3.94 7.90
C ILE A 145 -1.31 2.53 8.08
N LYS A 146 -0.45 1.54 8.26
CA LYS A 146 -0.89 0.16 8.52
C LYS A 146 -1.32 -0.03 9.97
N PHE A 147 -2.37 -0.81 10.21
CA PHE A 147 -2.79 -1.26 11.53
C PHE A 147 -3.23 -2.72 11.52
N GLY A 148 -3.23 -3.34 12.70
CA GLY A 148 -3.26 -4.80 12.85
C GLY A 148 -4.64 -5.46 12.81
N ALA A 149 -5.67 -4.84 12.21
CA ALA A 149 -6.93 -5.56 11.99
C ALA A 149 -6.76 -6.50 10.79
N SER A 150 -7.13 -7.77 10.96
CA SER A 150 -7.06 -8.81 9.91
C SER A 150 -8.20 -8.70 8.90
N ASP A 151 -9.35 -8.24 9.36
CA ASP A 151 -10.60 -8.24 8.63
C ASP A 151 -11.61 -7.26 9.26
N ARG A 152 -12.75 -7.13 8.58
CA ARG A 152 -13.91 -6.33 9.00
C ARG A 152 -14.34 -6.61 10.45
N SER A 153 -14.37 -7.86 10.88
CA SER A 153 -14.81 -8.23 12.23
C SER A 153 -13.78 -7.80 13.28
N ALA A 154 -12.50 -8.10 13.06
CA ALA A 154 -11.40 -7.69 13.92
C ALA A 154 -11.28 -6.16 14.03
N SER A 155 -11.69 -5.42 13.00
CA SER A 155 -11.68 -3.96 13.03
C SER A 155 -12.61 -3.34 14.09
N LYS A 156 -13.61 -4.07 14.59
CA LYS A 156 -14.52 -3.61 15.68
C LYS A 156 -13.78 -3.26 16.96
N ASP A 157 -12.64 -3.92 17.19
CA ASP A 157 -11.81 -3.74 18.38
C ASP A 157 -10.95 -2.46 18.31
N TYR A 158 -10.98 -1.76 17.17
CA TYR A 158 -10.18 -0.58 16.96
C TYR A 158 -11.00 0.69 17.21
N THR A 159 -10.34 1.68 17.80
CA THR A 159 -10.75 3.07 17.85
C THR A 159 -9.71 3.92 17.15
N ILE A 160 -10.12 4.60 16.08
CA ILE A 160 -9.29 5.54 15.33
C ILE A 160 -9.80 6.95 15.61
N VAL A 161 -8.89 7.83 15.98
CA VAL A 161 -9.19 9.21 16.35
C VAL A 161 -8.33 10.14 15.52
N ILE A 162 -8.97 11.08 14.84
CA ILE A 162 -8.30 12.13 14.06
C ILE A 162 -8.43 13.44 14.83
N SER A 163 -7.30 14.08 15.12
CA SER A 163 -7.23 15.41 15.74
C SER A 163 -6.52 16.39 14.81
N ASP A 164 -6.41 17.66 15.22
CA ASP A 164 -5.82 18.69 14.36
C ASP A 164 -4.35 18.43 14.00
N ASP A 165 -3.60 17.77 14.88
CA ASP A 165 -2.15 17.60 14.80
C ASP A 165 -1.71 16.12 14.80
N ALA A 166 -2.59 15.20 15.19
CA ALA A 166 -2.26 13.79 15.32
C ALA A 166 -3.41 12.84 14.94
N ILE A 167 -3.04 11.60 14.63
CA ILE A 167 -3.93 10.46 14.49
C ILE A 167 -3.61 9.46 15.59
N TYR A 168 -4.62 8.91 16.25
CA TYR A 168 -4.47 7.86 17.25
C TYR A 168 -5.17 6.59 16.79
N ILE A 169 -4.49 5.46 16.93
CA ILE A 169 -5.06 4.13 16.66
C ILE A 169 -4.93 3.29 17.92
N LYS A 170 -6.05 2.84 18.48
CA LYS A 170 -6.10 2.04 19.72
C LYS A 170 -6.87 0.75 19.45
N SER A 171 -6.25 -0.40 19.72
CA SER A 171 -6.96 -1.67 19.84
C SER A 171 -7.39 -1.89 21.28
N ILE A 172 -8.42 -2.71 21.53
CA ILE A 172 -8.76 -3.12 22.90
C ILE A 172 -7.60 -3.85 23.61
N ASN A 173 -6.74 -4.54 22.85
CA ASN A 173 -5.68 -5.39 23.39
C ASN A 173 -4.33 -4.67 23.58
N TYR A 174 -4.14 -3.51 22.95
CA TYR A 174 -2.84 -2.83 22.87
C TYR A 174 -2.98 -1.35 23.20
N ASN A 175 -1.92 -0.68 23.64
CA ASN A 175 -1.93 0.77 23.84
C ASN A 175 -2.21 1.54 22.55
N ALA A 176 -2.54 2.82 22.69
CA ALA A 176 -2.71 3.64 21.51
C ALA A 176 -1.35 3.81 20.82
N ASN A 177 -1.37 3.92 19.50
CA ASN A 177 -0.25 4.43 18.72
C ASN A 177 -0.61 5.86 18.31
N LYS A 178 0.30 6.80 18.55
CA LYS A 178 0.17 8.19 18.07
C LYS A 178 0.99 8.39 16.80
N TYR A 179 0.34 8.92 15.78
CA TYR A 179 0.96 9.35 14.53
C TYR A 179 0.91 10.86 14.41
N THR A 180 2.04 11.48 14.07
CA THR A 180 2.16 12.92 13.81
C THR A 180 2.81 13.16 12.47
N ASN A 181 2.64 14.36 11.93
CA ASN A 181 3.26 14.75 10.67
C ASN A 181 4.73 15.12 10.87
N ASN A 182 5.60 14.64 9.98
CA ASN A 182 6.97 15.11 9.84
C ASN A 182 7.03 16.28 8.83
N THR A 183 8.18 16.93 8.69
CA THR A 183 8.39 18.10 7.81
C THR A 183 8.12 17.83 6.33
N ASP A 184 8.26 16.59 5.87
CA ASP A 184 7.94 16.13 4.51
C ASP A 184 6.47 15.70 4.32
N GLY A 185 5.66 15.87 5.36
CA GLY A 185 4.27 15.48 5.40
C GLY A 185 4.04 13.97 5.54
N THR A 186 5.05 13.18 5.90
CA THR A 186 4.87 11.76 6.27
C THR A 186 4.33 11.62 7.69
N PHE A 187 3.52 10.58 7.93
CA PHE A 187 3.07 10.24 9.27
C PHE A 187 4.11 9.36 9.96
N ILE A 188 4.61 9.81 11.10
CA ILE A 188 5.60 9.12 11.92
C ILE A 188 5.01 8.77 13.29
N GLN A 189 5.59 7.77 13.96
CA GLN A 189 5.29 7.44 15.36
C GLN A 189 6.41 7.95 16.26
N PRO A 190 6.27 9.12 16.92
CA PRO A 190 7.35 9.73 17.70
C PRO A 190 7.89 8.80 18.80
N ARG A 191 6.99 8.06 19.45
CA ARG A 191 7.32 7.11 20.50
C ARG A 191 8.19 5.96 19.98
N GLU A 192 7.84 5.37 18.85
CA GLU A 192 8.62 4.27 18.24
C GLU A 192 9.98 4.75 17.74
N ILE A 193 10.06 5.97 17.20
CA ILE A 193 11.34 6.60 16.82
C ILE A 193 12.24 6.72 18.05
N LEU A 194 11.73 7.26 19.16
CA LEU A 194 12.50 7.40 20.39
C LEU A 194 12.98 6.05 20.95
N ILE A 195 12.11 5.04 20.96
CA ILE A 195 12.47 3.67 21.36
C ILE A 195 13.62 3.15 20.50
N ASN A 196 13.49 3.26 19.18
CA ASN A 196 14.48 2.75 18.23
C ASN A 196 15.82 3.50 18.36
N GLU A 197 15.81 4.81 18.56
CA GLU A 197 17.02 5.61 18.77
C GLU A 197 17.77 5.20 20.05
N ILE A 198 17.04 5.03 21.16
CA ILE A 198 17.62 4.60 22.44
C ILE A 198 18.14 3.16 22.32
N PHE A 199 17.36 2.28 21.70
CA PHE A 199 17.70 0.89 21.50
C PHE A 199 18.97 0.76 20.66
N TYR A 200 19.03 1.41 19.49
CA TYR A 200 20.20 1.44 18.63
C TYR A 200 21.47 1.88 19.35
N LYS A 201 21.41 2.98 20.12
CA LYS A 201 22.54 3.47 20.92
C LYS A 201 23.02 2.44 21.95
N LYS A 202 22.10 1.71 22.58
CA LYS A 202 22.45 0.66 23.55
C LYS A 202 23.03 -0.59 22.89
N LEU A 203 22.56 -0.96 21.70
CA LEU A 203 23.15 -2.05 20.91
C LEU A 203 24.62 -1.77 20.57
N LEU A 204 24.92 -0.54 20.13
CA LEU A 204 26.30 -0.10 19.90
C LEU A 204 27.13 -0.15 21.19
N ALA A 205 26.58 0.32 22.32
CA ALA A 205 27.26 0.29 23.62
C ALA A 205 27.50 -1.14 24.16
N MET A 206 26.72 -2.12 23.71
CA MET A 206 26.95 -3.55 23.98
C MET A 206 28.08 -4.15 23.14
N GLY A 207 28.66 -3.38 22.20
CA GLY A 207 29.72 -3.83 21.31
C GLY A 207 29.23 -4.55 20.06
N ILE A 208 27.94 -4.39 19.70
CA ILE A 208 27.42 -4.90 18.43
C ILE A 208 27.88 -3.94 17.31
N PRO A 209 28.57 -4.43 16.27
CA PRO A 209 29.02 -3.60 15.16
C PRO A 209 27.85 -2.98 14.38
N ASP A 210 27.99 -1.72 13.93
CA ASP A 210 26.93 -1.00 13.21
C ASP A 210 26.49 -1.70 11.91
N ASP A 211 27.43 -2.30 11.18
CA ASP A 211 27.14 -3.02 9.95
C ASP A 211 26.42 -4.36 10.18
N ALA A 212 26.36 -4.84 11.42
CA ALA A 212 25.56 -5.99 11.81
C ALA A 212 24.13 -5.61 12.25
N LEU A 213 23.79 -4.33 12.29
CA LEU A 213 22.47 -3.84 12.69
C LEU A 213 21.61 -3.51 11.47
N ASP A 214 20.46 -4.16 11.33
CA ASP A 214 19.45 -3.75 10.36
C ASP A 214 18.70 -2.51 10.87
N LYS A 215 18.92 -1.37 10.22
CA LYS A 215 18.26 -0.10 10.57
C LYS A 215 16.74 -0.13 10.36
N SER A 216 16.23 -1.07 9.55
CA SER A 216 14.80 -1.28 9.33
C SER A 216 14.16 -2.20 10.37
N ASN A 217 14.95 -3.11 10.97
CA ASN A 217 14.51 -4.01 12.04
C ASN A 217 15.65 -4.27 13.04
N LEU A 218 15.77 -3.39 14.04
CA LEU A 218 16.87 -3.46 15.02
C LEU A 218 16.84 -4.72 15.91
N LEU A 219 15.75 -5.48 15.92
CA LEU A 219 15.68 -6.78 16.60
C LEU A 219 16.38 -7.89 15.80
N ASP A 220 16.56 -7.69 14.50
CA ASP A 220 17.21 -8.65 13.60
C ASP A 220 18.69 -8.28 13.41
N VAL A 221 19.48 -8.60 14.45
CA VAL A 221 20.94 -8.47 14.38
C VAL A 221 21.48 -9.55 13.44
N ASN A 222 22.28 -9.15 12.45
CA ASN A 222 22.78 -10.05 11.41
C ASN A 222 23.79 -11.07 11.98
N GLY A 223 23.29 -12.20 12.45
CA GLY A 223 24.08 -13.28 13.04
C GLY A 223 25.13 -13.85 12.09
N SER A 224 24.84 -13.90 10.78
CA SER A 224 25.79 -14.37 9.76
C SER A 224 27.01 -13.45 9.64
N LEU A 225 26.79 -12.14 9.69
CA LEU A 225 27.89 -11.17 9.71
C LEU A 225 28.68 -11.25 11.02
N LEU A 226 27.98 -11.38 12.15
CA LEU A 226 28.61 -11.56 13.45
C LEU A 226 29.50 -12.81 13.49
N SER A 227 29.05 -13.94 12.93
CA SER A 227 29.86 -15.17 12.91
C SER A 227 31.03 -15.08 11.94
N SER A 228 30.79 -14.62 10.71
CA SER A 228 31.78 -14.65 9.63
C SER A 228 32.85 -13.57 9.74
N LYS A 229 32.48 -12.35 10.16
CA LYS A 229 33.38 -11.19 10.20
C LYS A 229 33.92 -10.90 11.60
N TYR A 230 33.10 -11.13 12.63
CA TYR A 230 33.41 -10.77 14.01
C TYR A 230 33.65 -11.99 14.92
N SER A 231 33.66 -13.21 14.34
CA SER A 231 33.98 -14.46 15.03
C SER A 231 33.11 -14.75 16.26
N TYR A 232 31.85 -14.31 16.25
CA TYR A 232 30.89 -14.72 17.27
C TYR A 232 30.58 -16.21 17.11
N THR A 233 30.57 -16.95 18.24
CA THR A 233 30.11 -18.35 18.24
C THR A 233 28.59 -18.41 18.20
N ASN A 234 28.03 -19.57 17.81
CA ASN A 234 26.58 -19.76 17.78
C ASN A 234 25.95 -19.57 19.18
N GLU A 235 26.63 -20.00 20.24
CA GLU A 235 26.19 -19.81 21.62
C GLU A 235 26.15 -18.33 21.98
N LYS A 236 27.18 -17.55 21.60
CA LYS A 236 27.21 -16.10 21.79
C LYS A 236 26.11 -15.38 21.02
N ILE A 237 25.82 -15.80 19.78
CA ILE A 237 24.75 -15.23 18.96
C ILE A 237 23.38 -15.51 19.61
N SER A 238 23.15 -16.74 20.08
CA SER A 238 21.91 -17.10 20.77
C SER A 238 21.73 -16.33 22.08
N GLU A 239 22.77 -16.23 22.90
CA GLU A 239 22.75 -15.44 24.14
C GLU A 239 22.51 -13.94 23.86
N LEU A 240 23.15 -13.42 22.80
CA LEU A 240 22.98 -12.04 22.35
C LEU A 240 21.53 -11.77 21.97
N GLY A 241 20.88 -12.65 21.19
CA GLY A 241 19.48 -12.49 20.79
C GLY A 241 18.53 -12.33 21.99
N ASN A 242 18.73 -13.13 23.04
CA ASN A 242 17.95 -13.02 24.28
C ASN A 242 18.18 -11.68 25.00
N LYS A 243 19.43 -11.22 25.08
CA LYS A 243 19.79 -9.92 25.67
C LYS A 243 19.20 -8.75 24.88
N VAL A 244 19.29 -8.80 23.56
CA VAL A 244 18.75 -7.79 22.62
C VAL A 244 17.23 -7.68 22.77
N SER A 245 16.53 -8.81 22.78
CA SER A 245 15.08 -8.86 22.98
C SER A 245 14.67 -8.29 24.35
N THR A 246 15.31 -8.76 25.42
CA THR A 246 15.04 -8.28 26.79
C THR A 246 15.26 -6.77 26.91
N LEU A 247 16.34 -6.28 26.31
CA LEU A 247 16.67 -4.86 26.30
C LEU A 247 15.60 -4.04 25.57
N TYR A 248 15.15 -4.48 24.40
CA TYR A 248 14.10 -3.80 23.63
C TYR A 248 12.82 -3.62 24.46
N TYR A 249 12.32 -4.70 25.06
CA TYR A 249 11.10 -4.64 25.88
C TYR A 249 11.30 -3.78 27.13
N ASN A 250 12.45 -3.86 27.80
CA ASN A 250 12.75 -2.99 28.93
C ASN A 250 12.69 -1.50 28.54
N ILE A 251 13.29 -1.10 27.41
CA ILE A 251 13.21 0.28 26.91
C ILE A 251 11.76 0.65 26.60
N ARG A 252 11.06 -0.22 25.86
CA ARG A 252 9.67 -0.02 25.44
C ARG A 252 8.74 0.17 26.63
N ASP A 253 8.90 -0.60 27.70
CA ASP A 253 8.02 -0.56 28.87
C ASP A 253 8.28 0.66 29.76
N ASN A 254 9.52 1.18 29.76
CA ASN A 254 9.90 2.38 30.50
C ASN A 254 9.60 3.70 29.77
N ILE A 255 9.25 3.65 28.48
CA ILE A 255 8.84 4.85 27.72
C ILE A 255 7.32 5.02 27.80
N PRO A 256 6.83 6.20 28.24
CA PRO A 256 5.40 6.48 28.37
C PRO A 256 4.61 6.06 27.14
N GLN A 257 3.48 5.41 27.39
CA GLN A 257 2.59 4.92 26.34
C GLN A 257 1.76 6.08 25.78
N ASP A 258 1.45 6.05 24.49
CA ASP A 258 0.53 7.01 23.93
C ASP A 258 -0.89 6.74 24.46
N THR A 259 -1.62 7.83 24.72
CA THR A 259 -3.01 7.79 25.17
C THR A 259 -3.86 8.64 24.26
N ILE A 260 -5.09 8.18 23.99
CA ILE A 260 -6.08 9.01 23.30
C ILE A 260 -6.42 10.19 24.23
N PRO A 261 -6.33 11.44 23.75
CA PRO A 261 -6.72 12.59 24.55
C PRO A 261 -8.20 12.51 24.94
N LYS A 262 -8.58 13.08 26.09
CA LYS A 262 -9.99 13.25 26.44
C LYS A 262 -10.62 14.24 25.46
N LEU A 263 -11.26 13.72 24.42
CA LEU A 263 -11.91 14.54 23.41
C LEU A 263 -13.36 14.82 23.81
N MET A 264 -13.75 16.09 23.66
CA MET A 264 -15.17 16.47 23.63
C MET A 264 -15.73 15.96 22.30
N LEU A 265 -16.47 14.85 22.35
CA LEU A 265 -17.10 14.24 21.19
C LEU A 265 -18.09 15.25 20.58
N SER A 266 -17.81 15.70 19.36
CA SER A 266 -18.86 16.33 18.54
C SER A 266 -19.76 15.19 18.02
N PRO A 267 -21.08 15.25 18.25
CA PRO A 267 -21.98 14.12 18.03
C PRO A 267 -22.39 14.02 16.57
N HIS A 268 -21.46 13.90 15.61
CA HIS A 268 -21.84 13.81 14.19
C HIS A 268 -21.36 12.50 13.54
N SER A 269 -22.35 11.61 13.46
CA SER A 269 -22.68 10.67 12.38
C SER A 269 -21.66 9.59 11.99
N THR A 270 -21.86 8.41 12.58
CA THR A 270 -21.57 7.13 11.94
C THR A 270 -22.45 6.95 10.70
N THR A 271 -21.97 7.37 9.54
CA THR A 271 -22.51 6.93 8.24
C THR A 271 -21.66 5.77 7.75
N GLN A 272 -22.31 4.65 7.43
CA GLN A 272 -21.64 3.56 6.71
C GLN A 272 -21.42 4.00 5.26
N PHE A 273 -20.38 3.48 4.60
CA PHE A 273 -20.21 3.63 3.16
C PHE A 273 -21.40 2.96 2.45
N THR A 274 -22.10 3.69 1.58
CA THR A 274 -23.27 3.18 0.86
C THR A 274 -23.14 3.41 -0.63
N CYS A 275 -23.09 2.32 -1.41
CA CYS A 275 -23.26 2.35 -2.85
C CYS A 275 -24.73 2.06 -3.20
N ASN A 276 -25.32 2.84 -4.11
CA ASN A 276 -26.69 2.60 -4.54
C ASN A 276 -26.73 1.64 -5.73
N SER A 277 -27.01 0.37 -5.47
CA SER A 277 -27.12 -0.67 -6.49
C SER A 277 -28.30 -0.48 -7.45
N THR A 278 -29.32 0.31 -7.09
CA THR A 278 -30.46 0.59 -7.98
C THR A 278 -30.12 1.58 -9.09
N ARG A 279 -28.97 2.26 -9.00
CA ARG A 279 -28.42 3.12 -10.07
C ARG A 279 -27.57 2.34 -11.06
N LEU A 280 -27.36 1.05 -10.84
CA LEU A 280 -26.73 0.17 -11.82
C LEU A 280 -27.77 -0.14 -12.91
N PRO A 281 -27.47 0.10 -14.20
CA PRO A 281 -28.33 -0.39 -15.26
C PRO A 281 -28.41 -1.91 -15.13
N THR A 282 -29.63 -2.46 -15.10
CA THR A 282 -29.84 -3.89 -15.33
C THR A 282 -29.07 -4.24 -16.58
N GLN A 283 -28.11 -5.18 -16.49
CA GLN A 283 -27.47 -5.74 -17.67
C GLN A 283 -28.57 -5.99 -18.70
N LEU A 284 -28.44 -5.39 -19.88
CA LEU A 284 -29.24 -5.79 -21.03
C LEU A 284 -29.06 -7.30 -21.13
N LYS A 285 -30.10 -8.06 -20.76
CA LYS A 285 -30.21 -9.45 -21.19
C LYS A 285 -30.04 -9.38 -22.69
N ASN A 286 -28.95 -9.94 -23.21
CA ASN A 286 -28.76 -10.09 -24.64
C ASN A 286 -30.04 -10.73 -25.19
N GLN A 287 -30.85 -9.91 -25.86
CA GLN A 287 -31.91 -10.37 -26.75
C GLN A 287 -31.29 -10.26 -28.14
N GLY A 288 -31.03 -11.41 -28.75
CA GLY A 288 -30.41 -11.53 -30.07
C GLY A 288 -29.32 -12.58 -30.06
#